data_AF-A0A143XJ61-F1
#
_entry.id   AF-A0A143XJ61-F1
#
_cell.length_a   1.000
_cell.length_b   1.000
_cell.length_c   1.000
_cell.angle_alpha   90.00
_cell.angle_beta   90.00
_cell.angle_gamma   90.00
#
_symmetry.space_group_name_H-M   'P 1'
#
loop_
_entity.id
_entity.type
_entity.pdbx_description
1 polymer ?
#
loop_
_entity_poly.entity_id
_entity_poly.type
_entity_poly.pdbx_seq_one_letter_code
_entity_poly.pdbx_strand_id
1 'polypeptide(L)'
;MNTNKIFARAFNFFRHWKVRENRVTLIEKLDTGGVGSLFDIQKECERRGLPLSFHVIRHSDYEVSLRNLPGLFALFTKKAYYMATSAHIFLNDNFMPMAYMDIAPETTVVQLWHGMGSFKKFGGSTELEPELLAELKQVNENVTHILASSEHIRENYAEAFCVPEGKVLAIGCPQADYYFRQHNVQAIRERLERQFPQLKGRKLALYAPTFRDDEQRDRELLSHFDFERFERECGDEYCLAVRLHPQIQSSKVPEQVPNLTGWPDVRELLLATDLLIADYSSIAVEYSLLERPILLYAFDKKWYLDQDRGFYYDYEETAPGPILTTMDDLCASVRQQSWDIGKVRAFARLHNDYFDSQSARRVAEFYFPPGCVGADTFANEENQRKEKIQNMKIIAGLGNPTDKYKGTRHNVGFMAIDKLSEALGIAVNQHKHKAMTGSGFIAGQRVLLMKPLTYMNLSGESIRAAADFYKVEPEDILIIYDDISLDPGMLRIRKKGSAGGHNGIKSIISHLGCDTFPRIRVGIGGEKHPGQDLADYVLGHFSGEEKEKLDEALENVVKAAELIAMDEIDEAMNRYSVGKKKRAKKNEEV
;
A
#
# COMPACT_ATOMS: atom_id res chain seq x y z
N MET A 1 29.34 34.00 -8.30
CA MET A 1 28.42 33.86 -9.45
C MET A 1 27.26 33.00 -8.98
N ASN A 2 26.01 33.47 -9.03
CA ASN A 2 24.87 32.73 -8.46
C ASN A 2 24.51 31.53 -9.37
N THR A 3 24.85 30.32 -8.93
CA THR A 3 24.63 29.06 -9.66
C THR A 3 23.16 28.87 -10.09
N ASN A 4 22.20 29.35 -9.28
CA ASN A 4 20.77 29.27 -9.61
C ASN A 4 20.42 30.10 -10.85
N LYS A 5 20.87 31.36 -10.89
CA LYS A 5 20.66 32.25 -12.05
C LYS A 5 21.37 31.76 -13.31
N ILE A 6 22.53 31.12 -13.17
CA ILE A 6 23.25 30.54 -14.31
C ILE A 6 22.49 29.34 -14.87
N PHE A 7 22.03 28.44 -13.99
CA PHE A 7 21.26 27.27 -14.41
C PHE A 7 19.95 27.70 -15.10
N ALA A 8 19.25 28.69 -14.54
CA ALA A 8 18.06 29.24 -15.16
C ALA A 8 18.32 29.88 -16.52
N ARG A 9 19.45 30.59 -16.72
CA ARG A 9 19.84 31.10 -18.05
C ARG A 9 20.08 29.99 -19.06
N ALA A 10 20.72 28.90 -18.64
CA ALA A 10 20.92 27.73 -19.50
C ALA A 10 19.58 27.05 -19.85
N PHE A 11 18.69 26.90 -18.87
CA PHE A 11 17.33 26.40 -19.09
C PHE A 11 16.54 27.30 -20.06
N ASN A 12 16.53 28.62 -19.83
CA ASN A 12 15.83 29.60 -20.67
C ASN A 12 16.46 29.74 -22.06
N PHE A 13 17.71 29.35 -22.25
CA PHE A 13 18.26 29.18 -23.59
C PHE A 13 17.56 27.99 -24.27
N PHE A 14 17.53 26.82 -23.63
CA PHE A 14 16.95 25.59 -24.17
C PHE A 14 15.42 25.53 -24.25
N ARG A 15 14.68 26.44 -23.61
CA ARG A 15 13.21 26.50 -23.68
C ARG A 15 12.66 26.71 -25.10
N HIS A 16 13.48 27.20 -26.03
CA HIS A 16 13.09 27.44 -27.42
C HIS A 16 12.96 26.14 -28.22
N TRP A 17 13.36 25.00 -27.66
CA TRP A 17 13.18 23.69 -28.28
C TRP A 17 11.84 23.08 -27.88
N LYS A 18 11.25 22.32 -28.81
CA LYS A 18 9.96 21.66 -28.59
C LYS A 18 9.99 20.75 -27.35
N VAL A 19 9.02 20.96 -26.46
CA VAL A 19 8.71 20.06 -25.34
C VAL A 19 8.36 18.67 -25.87
N ARG A 20 8.93 17.63 -25.26
CA ARG A 20 8.69 16.23 -25.62
C ARG A 20 7.78 15.59 -24.59
N GLU A 21 6.60 15.15 -25.05
CA GLU A 21 5.56 14.51 -24.22
C GLU A 21 6.09 13.33 -23.42
N ASN A 22 7.00 12.55 -24.00
CA ASN A 22 7.56 11.37 -23.35
C ASN A 22 8.78 11.64 -22.46
N ARG A 23 9.16 12.91 -22.24
CA ARG A 23 10.35 13.26 -21.46
C ARG A 23 9.96 13.77 -20.08
N VAL A 24 10.55 13.16 -19.06
CA VAL A 24 10.33 13.47 -17.64
C VAL A 24 11.64 13.84 -16.97
N THR A 25 11.64 14.90 -16.17
CA THR A 25 12.78 15.26 -15.31
C THR A 25 12.44 15.01 -13.85
N LEU A 26 13.35 14.35 -13.13
CA LEU A 26 13.29 14.17 -11.69
C LEU A 26 14.37 15.05 -11.05
N ILE A 27 13.99 15.88 -10.09
CA ILE A 27 14.90 16.75 -9.34
C ILE A 27 15.01 16.22 -7.92
N GLU A 28 16.09 15.50 -7.65
CA GLU A 28 16.46 14.95 -6.34
C GLU A 28 17.38 15.94 -5.64
N LYS A 29 16.80 16.90 -4.90
CA LYS A 29 17.56 17.92 -4.16
C LYS A 29 17.98 17.45 -2.77
N LEU A 30 17.11 16.69 -2.11
CA LEU A 30 17.46 15.87 -0.95
C LEU A 30 17.99 14.54 -1.46
N ASP A 31 19.23 14.19 -1.13
CA ASP A 31 19.83 12.91 -1.54
C ASP A 31 19.13 11.76 -0.82
N THR A 32 18.40 10.98 -1.58
CA THR A 32 17.68 9.80 -1.08
C THR A 32 18.39 8.51 -1.46
N GLY A 33 19.51 8.57 -2.19
CA GLY A 33 20.16 7.38 -2.73
C GLY A 33 19.32 6.63 -3.77
N GLY A 34 18.41 7.32 -4.48
CA GLY A 34 17.54 6.68 -5.47
C GLY A 34 16.27 6.03 -4.91
N VAL A 35 15.80 6.45 -3.74
CA VAL A 35 14.57 5.95 -3.13
C VAL A 35 13.53 7.04 -2.85
N GLY A 36 12.33 6.66 -2.44
CA GLY A 36 11.25 7.62 -2.14
C GLY A 36 10.51 8.09 -3.40
N SER A 37 9.69 9.13 -3.22
CA SER A 37 8.55 9.38 -4.11
C SER A 37 8.90 9.56 -5.59
N LEU A 38 10.01 10.25 -5.91
CA LEU A 38 10.47 10.44 -7.29
C LEU A 38 10.71 9.11 -8.01
N PHE A 39 11.42 8.20 -7.35
CA PHE A 39 11.83 6.93 -7.93
C PHE A 39 10.74 5.87 -7.82
N ASP A 40 9.85 5.95 -6.83
CA ASP A 40 8.65 5.12 -6.78
C ASP A 40 7.71 5.44 -7.96
N ILE A 41 7.54 6.72 -8.33
CA ILE A 41 6.81 7.12 -9.55
C ILE A 41 7.51 6.58 -10.81
N GLN A 42 8.84 6.73 -10.91
CA GLN A 42 9.59 6.21 -12.06
C GLN A 42 9.40 4.69 -12.22
N LYS A 43 9.60 3.92 -11.15
CA LYS A 43 9.46 2.46 -11.16
C LYS A 43 8.05 2.04 -11.55
N GLU A 44 7.04 2.77 -11.10
CA GLU A 44 5.65 2.48 -11.46
C GLU A 44 5.37 2.76 -12.94
N CYS A 45 5.88 3.86 -13.49
CA CYS A 45 5.80 4.14 -14.92
C CYS A 45 6.51 3.06 -15.76
N GLU A 46 7.68 2.59 -15.32
CA GLU A 46 8.42 1.49 -15.94
C GLU A 46 7.64 0.17 -15.86
N ARG A 47 7.06 -0.15 -14.70
CA ARG A 47 6.19 -1.33 -14.49
C ARG A 47 4.99 -1.34 -15.43
N ARG A 48 4.40 -0.17 -15.68
CA ARG A 48 3.27 0.02 -16.61
C ARG A 48 3.69 0.02 -18.08
N GLY A 49 4.98 -0.07 -18.38
CA GLY A 49 5.50 -0.07 -19.75
C GLY A 49 5.32 1.26 -20.47
N LEU A 50 5.27 2.38 -19.73
CA LEU A 50 5.10 3.70 -20.36
C LEU A 50 6.38 4.07 -21.13
N PRO A 51 6.29 4.59 -22.37
CA PRO A 51 7.44 4.90 -23.21
C PRO A 51 8.14 6.21 -22.81
N LEU A 52 8.38 6.40 -21.50
CA LEU A 52 8.93 7.62 -20.91
C LEU A 52 10.46 7.56 -20.80
N SER A 53 11.10 8.70 -21.07
CA SER A 53 12.52 8.92 -20.88
C SER A 53 12.75 9.78 -19.63
N PHE A 54 13.22 9.17 -18.56
CA PHE A 54 13.54 9.83 -17.30
C PHE A 54 14.95 10.42 -17.29
N HIS A 55 15.07 11.67 -16.84
CA HIS A 55 16.34 12.35 -16.65
C HIS A 55 16.44 12.91 -15.23
N VAL A 56 17.50 12.56 -14.51
CA VAL A 56 17.66 12.94 -13.10
C VAL A 56 18.67 14.08 -12.94
N ILE A 57 18.27 15.08 -12.18
CA ILE A 57 19.14 16.13 -11.63
C ILE A 57 19.26 15.87 -10.14
N ARG A 58 20.47 15.60 -9.66
CA ARG A 58 20.79 15.27 -8.27
C ARG A 58 21.42 16.46 -7.56
N HIS A 59 21.39 16.42 -6.23
CA HIS A 59 22.12 17.36 -5.38
C HIS A 59 23.59 17.50 -5.78
N SER A 60 24.28 16.37 -5.96
CA SER A 60 25.70 16.31 -6.32
C SER A 60 26.04 17.00 -7.65
N ASP A 61 25.06 17.19 -8.55
CA ASP A 61 25.31 17.91 -9.80
C ASP A 61 25.59 19.40 -9.57
N TYR A 62 25.09 19.97 -8.47
CA TYR A 62 25.29 21.37 -8.09
C TYR A 62 26.59 21.63 -7.35
N GLU A 63 27.30 20.59 -6.93
CA GLU A 63 28.52 20.74 -6.14
C GLU A 63 29.61 21.44 -6.94
N VAL A 64 29.95 22.66 -6.52
CA VAL A 64 30.99 23.45 -7.14
C VAL A 64 32.35 23.02 -6.61
N SER A 65 32.98 22.06 -7.28
CA SER A 65 34.34 21.61 -6.96
C SER A 65 35.17 21.36 -8.22
N LEU A 66 36.50 21.46 -8.12
CA LEU A 66 37.42 21.14 -9.22
C LEU A 66 37.24 19.69 -9.71
N ARG A 67 36.83 18.78 -8.83
CA ARG A 67 36.57 17.37 -9.16
C ARG A 67 35.26 17.16 -9.92
N ASN A 68 34.32 18.10 -9.83
CA ASN A 68 32.98 18.00 -10.44
C ASN A 68 32.79 18.90 -11.68
N LEU A 69 33.88 19.40 -12.29
CA LEU A 69 33.79 20.21 -13.52
C LEU A 69 33.00 19.52 -14.67
N PRO A 70 33.16 18.20 -14.93
CA PRO A 70 32.33 17.51 -15.91
C PRO A 70 30.84 17.46 -15.53
N GLY A 71 30.53 17.31 -14.24
CA GLY A 71 29.16 17.30 -13.71
C GLY A 71 28.49 18.66 -13.88
N LEU A 72 29.20 19.75 -13.53
CA LEU A 72 28.73 21.12 -13.77
C LEU A 72 28.53 21.41 -15.26
N PHE A 73 29.46 20.98 -16.13
CA PHE A 73 29.29 21.14 -17.57
C PHE A 73 28.05 20.39 -18.07
N ALA A 74 27.84 19.14 -17.63
CA ALA A 74 26.64 18.38 -17.96
C ALA A 74 25.36 19.03 -17.40
N LEU A 75 25.43 19.63 -16.20
CA LEU A 75 24.33 20.33 -15.56
C LEU A 75 23.84 21.50 -16.44
N PHE A 76 24.76 22.40 -16.83
CA PHE A 76 24.44 23.59 -17.63
C PHE A 76 24.21 23.32 -19.13
N THR A 77 24.46 22.09 -19.60
CA THR A 77 24.23 21.71 -21.00
C THR A 77 23.12 20.66 -21.10
N LYS A 78 23.49 19.38 -21.01
CA LYS A 78 22.61 18.22 -21.23
C LYS A 78 21.42 18.19 -20.27
N LYS A 79 21.64 18.45 -18.97
CA LYS A 79 20.57 18.39 -17.96
C LYS A 79 19.62 19.58 -18.06
N ALA A 80 20.15 20.80 -18.24
CA ALA A 80 19.34 21.99 -18.54
C ALA A 80 18.50 21.80 -19.81
N TYR A 81 19.08 21.25 -20.88
CA TYR A 81 18.36 20.91 -22.11
C TYR A 81 17.23 19.91 -21.88
N TYR A 82 17.51 18.79 -21.20
CA TYR A 82 16.47 17.80 -20.95
C TYR A 82 15.34 18.36 -20.09
N MET A 83 15.66 19.09 -19.02
CA MET A 83 14.65 19.74 -18.18
C MET A 83 13.80 20.74 -18.98
N ALA A 84 14.42 21.59 -19.79
CA ALA A 84 13.73 22.61 -20.60
C ALA A 84 12.83 22.02 -21.70
N THR A 85 12.97 20.73 -22.00
CA THR A 85 12.20 20.04 -23.05
C THR A 85 11.39 18.87 -22.48
N SER A 86 11.27 18.78 -21.16
CA SER A 86 10.41 17.80 -20.47
C SER A 86 8.97 18.26 -20.43
N ALA A 87 8.03 17.36 -20.70
CA ALA A 87 6.62 17.61 -20.47
C ALA A 87 6.25 17.55 -18.98
N HIS A 88 7.01 16.79 -18.18
CA HIS A 88 6.78 16.67 -16.74
C HIS A 88 8.08 16.86 -15.95
N ILE A 89 8.02 17.62 -14.87
CA ILE A 89 9.12 17.83 -13.93
C ILE A 89 8.62 17.50 -12.54
N PHE A 90 9.19 16.50 -11.88
CA PHE A 90 8.92 16.16 -10.49
C PHE A 90 10.09 16.59 -9.60
N LEU A 91 9.81 17.16 -8.44
CA LEU A 91 10.81 17.62 -7.47
C LEU A 91 10.42 17.19 -6.06
N ASN A 92 11.40 16.84 -5.22
CA ASN A 92 11.19 16.41 -3.83
C ASN A 92 11.56 17.47 -2.78
N ASP A 93 12.08 18.61 -3.20
CA ASP A 93 12.44 19.73 -2.33
C ASP A 93 12.46 21.02 -3.13
N ASN A 94 12.70 22.15 -2.47
CA ASN A 94 12.79 23.46 -3.10
C ASN A 94 13.93 23.50 -4.14
N PHE A 95 13.57 23.91 -5.34
CA PHE A 95 14.49 24.08 -6.45
C PHE A 95 14.63 25.56 -6.82
N MET A 96 15.45 26.28 -6.06
CA MET A 96 15.62 27.74 -6.19
C MET A 96 15.91 28.28 -7.60
N PRO A 97 16.61 27.57 -8.53
CA PRO A 97 16.72 28.03 -9.92
C PRO A 97 15.36 28.32 -10.60
N MET A 98 14.29 27.68 -10.16
CA MET A 98 12.94 27.81 -10.71
C MET A 98 12.38 29.23 -10.60
N ALA A 99 12.83 30.05 -9.64
CA ALA A 99 12.43 31.46 -9.51
C ALA A 99 12.84 32.32 -10.72
N TYR A 100 13.76 31.84 -11.55
CA TYR A 100 14.31 32.60 -12.68
C TYR A 100 14.05 31.89 -14.03
N MET A 101 13.24 30.84 -14.03
CA MET A 101 12.92 30.04 -15.21
C MET A 101 11.62 30.46 -15.85
N ASP A 102 11.58 30.42 -17.17
CA ASP A 102 10.35 30.57 -17.93
C ASP A 102 9.87 29.19 -18.39
N ILE A 103 8.98 28.58 -17.62
CA ILE A 103 8.44 27.25 -17.90
C ILE A 103 7.49 27.31 -19.10
N ALA A 104 7.62 26.34 -20.01
CA ALA A 104 6.72 26.23 -21.15
C ALA A 104 5.28 25.90 -20.67
N PRO A 105 4.23 26.49 -21.27
CA PRO A 105 2.84 26.22 -20.86
C PRO A 105 2.44 24.74 -20.91
N GLU A 106 3.08 23.96 -21.78
CA GLU A 106 2.85 22.52 -21.93
C GLU A 106 3.59 21.67 -20.89
N THR A 107 4.49 22.25 -20.10
CA THR A 107 5.25 21.55 -19.06
C THR A 107 4.51 21.59 -17.73
N THR A 108 4.25 20.41 -17.17
CA THR A 108 3.69 20.24 -15.82
C THR A 108 4.81 20.09 -14.79
N VAL A 109 4.81 20.95 -13.78
CA VAL A 109 5.77 20.92 -12.66
C VAL A 109 5.06 20.46 -11.39
N VAL A 110 5.56 19.38 -10.77
CA VAL A 110 4.91 18.69 -9.64
C VAL A 110 5.84 18.63 -8.44
N GLN A 111 5.53 19.40 -7.41
CA GLN A 111 6.22 19.34 -6.12
C GLN A 111 5.69 18.18 -5.29
N LEU A 112 6.52 17.18 -5.03
CA LEU A 112 6.20 16.02 -4.20
C LEU A 112 6.47 16.26 -2.71
N TRP A 113 7.34 17.24 -2.41
CA TRP A 113 7.96 17.43 -1.10
C TRP A 113 8.70 16.17 -0.62
N HIS A 114 9.37 16.27 0.54
CA HIS A 114 10.11 15.17 1.15
C HIS A 114 9.48 14.73 2.48
N GLY A 115 8.80 15.63 3.18
CA GLY A 115 8.12 15.33 4.44
C GLY A 115 6.70 14.82 4.18
N MET A 116 6.35 13.66 4.72
CA MET A 116 4.96 13.20 4.73
C MET A 116 4.17 13.88 5.85
N GLY A 117 2.90 14.20 5.58
CA GLY A 117 2.05 14.93 6.53
C GLY A 117 2.44 16.40 6.70
N SER A 118 1.87 17.01 7.75
CA SER A 118 2.08 18.42 8.11
C SER A 118 2.04 18.59 9.63
N PHE A 119 2.92 17.88 10.35
CA PHE A 119 2.91 17.96 11.81
C PHE A 119 3.40 19.33 12.30
N LYS A 120 4.52 19.80 11.74
CA LYS A 120 5.10 21.12 11.99
C LYS A 120 4.84 22.07 10.83
N LYS A 121 4.86 23.37 11.11
CA LYS A 121 4.89 24.40 10.06
C LYS A 121 6.21 24.38 9.31
N PHE A 122 6.13 24.63 8.00
CA PHE A 122 7.29 24.67 7.10
C PHE A 122 7.08 25.71 5.99
N GLY A 123 8.15 26.04 5.28
CA GLY A 123 8.12 27.01 4.20
C GLY A 123 7.55 28.36 4.63
N GLY A 124 6.66 28.92 3.81
CA GLY A 124 5.98 30.20 4.03
C GLY A 124 5.01 30.25 5.21
N SER A 125 4.72 29.12 5.87
CA SER A 125 3.99 29.11 7.14
C SER A 125 4.87 29.49 8.34
N THR A 126 6.16 29.70 8.11
CA THR A 126 7.14 30.03 9.15
C THR A 126 7.63 31.46 8.95
N GLU A 127 8.22 32.06 9.97
CA GLU A 127 8.81 33.40 9.84
C GLU A 127 10.06 33.31 8.96
N LEU A 128 9.95 33.79 7.72
CA LEU A 128 11.03 33.85 6.74
C LEU A 128 11.43 35.29 6.47
N GLU A 129 12.72 35.50 6.21
CA GLU A 129 13.22 36.78 5.70
C GLU A 129 12.46 37.22 4.44
N PRO A 130 12.11 38.51 4.29
CA PRO A 130 11.28 38.98 3.17
C PRO A 130 11.80 38.62 1.79
N GLU A 131 13.12 38.64 1.59
CA GLU A 131 13.77 38.27 0.32
C GLU A 131 13.60 36.77 0.01
N LEU A 132 13.78 35.91 1.02
CA LEU A 132 13.61 34.47 0.88
C LEU A 132 12.14 34.10 0.63
N LEU A 133 11.21 34.78 1.32
CA LEU A 133 9.78 34.61 1.09
C LEU A 133 9.38 35.03 -0.33
N ALA A 134 9.93 36.14 -0.84
CA ALA A 134 9.70 36.59 -2.21
C ALA A 134 10.26 35.59 -3.23
N GLU A 135 11.48 35.08 -3.00
CA GLU A 135 12.07 34.06 -3.87
C GLU A 135 11.26 32.74 -3.85
N LEU A 136 10.80 32.30 -2.66
CA LEU A 136 9.97 31.10 -2.51
C LEU A 136 8.63 31.23 -3.25
N LYS A 137 7.97 32.40 -3.14
CA LYS A 137 6.75 32.70 -3.91
C LYS A 137 7.02 32.59 -5.41
N GLN A 138 8.13 33.15 -5.88
CA GLN A 138 8.48 33.10 -7.29
C GLN A 138 8.86 31.69 -7.78
N VAL A 139 9.48 30.86 -6.94
CA VAL A 139 9.64 29.42 -7.24
C VAL A 139 8.29 28.75 -7.45
N ASN A 140 7.34 28.97 -6.53
CA ASN A 140 6.08 28.23 -6.49
C ASN A 140 5.01 28.77 -7.47
N GLU A 141 5.20 29.98 -8.03
CA GLU A 141 4.43 30.45 -9.19
C GLU A 141 4.54 29.47 -10.37
N ASN A 142 5.75 28.98 -10.62
CA ASN A 142 6.09 28.03 -11.68
C ASN A 142 5.71 26.58 -11.38
N VAL A 143 5.24 26.28 -10.17
CA VAL A 143 4.75 24.94 -9.80
C VAL A 143 3.30 24.78 -10.24
N THR A 144 3.01 23.73 -11.01
CA THR A 144 1.65 23.42 -11.49
C THR A 144 0.82 22.78 -10.38
N HIS A 145 1.37 21.75 -9.73
CA HIS A 145 0.72 21.01 -8.66
C HIS A 145 1.67 20.73 -7.50
N ILE A 146 1.12 20.62 -6.30
CA ILE A 146 1.82 20.19 -5.09
C ILE A 146 1.08 18.97 -4.55
N LEU A 147 1.79 17.89 -4.26
CA LEU A 147 1.17 16.71 -3.68
C LEU A 147 1.21 16.78 -2.15
N ALA A 148 0.04 16.57 -1.55
CA ALA A 148 -0.12 16.37 -0.12
C ALA A 148 -0.56 14.92 0.15
N SER A 149 -0.25 14.39 1.34
CA SER A 149 -0.62 13.02 1.72
C SER A 149 -2.09 12.87 2.14
N SER A 150 -2.79 13.97 2.47
CA SER A 150 -4.21 13.98 2.83
C SER A 150 -4.91 15.27 2.40
N GLU A 151 -6.21 15.19 2.11
CA GLU A 151 -7.11 16.32 1.94
C GLU A 151 -7.14 17.21 3.20
N HIS A 152 -7.01 16.63 4.40
CA HIS A 152 -7.04 17.36 5.68
C HIS A 152 -5.91 18.36 5.88
N ILE A 153 -4.83 18.23 5.11
CA ILE A 153 -3.61 19.04 5.25
C ILE A 153 -3.32 19.90 4.02
N ARG A 154 -4.26 20.00 3.07
CA ARG A 154 -4.06 20.77 1.83
C ARG A 154 -3.87 22.25 2.09
N GLU A 155 -4.65 22.83 3.01
CA GLU A 155 -4.51 24.21 3.43
C GLU A 155 -3.10 24.50 4.00
N ASN A 156 -2.59 23.59 4.84
CA ASN A 156 -1.24 23.70 5.42
C ASN A 156 -0.16 23.73 4.33
N TYR A 157 -0.28 22.87 3.32
CA TYR A 157 0.63 22.86 2.16
C TYR A 157 0.48 24.11 1.30
N ALA A 158 -0.76 24.57 1.06
CA ALA A 158 -1.02 25.78 0.29
C ALA A 158 -0.36 27.01 0.94
N GLU A 159 -0.51 27.14 2.27
CA GLU A 159 0.15 28.17 3.07
C GLU A 159 1.68 28.04 3.01
N ALA A 160 2.21 26.84 3.27
CA ALA A 160 3.66 26.56 3.29
C ALA A 160 4.35 26.86 1.96
N PHE A 161 3.68 26.59 0.83
CA PHE A 161 4.23 26.86 -0.49
C PHE A 161 3.77 28.22 -1.05
N CYS A 162 2.98 29.00 -0.30
CA CYS A 162 2.46 30.29 -0.72
C CYS A 162 1.70 30.23 -2.05
N VAL A 163 0.86 29.20 -2.23
CA VAL A 163 0.05 28.98 -3.44
C VAL A 163 -1.44 28.87 -3.10
N PRO A 164 -2.34 29.07 -4.07
CA PRO A 164 -3.74 28.74 -3.89
C PRO A 164 -3.93 27.24 -3.60
N GLU A 165 -4.85 26.91 -2.69
CA GLU A 165 -5.15 25.52 -2.30
C GLU A 165 -5.54 24.61 -3.48
N GLY A 166 -6.14 25.18 -4.53
CA GLY A 166 -6.45 24.45 -5.77
C GLY A 166 -5.25 23.88 -6.51
N LYS A 167 -4.01 24.35 -6.23
CA LYS A 167 -2.77 23.73 -6.73
C LYS A 167 -2.34 22.51 -5.92
N VAL A 168 -2.84 22.33 -4.71
CA VAL A 168 -2.47 21.21 -3.84
C VAL A 168 -3.43 20.05 -4.11
N LEU A 169 -2.90 18.84 -4.35
CA LEU A 169 -3.67 17.63 -4.64
C LEU A 169 -3.37 16.55 -3.60
N ALA A 170 -4.39 15.91 -3.03
CA ALA A 170 -4.22 14.73 -2.19
C ALA A 170 -4.56 13.44 -2.96
N ILE A 171 -3.73 13.15 -3.96
CA ILE A 171 -3.80 11.91 -4.74
C ILE A 171 -2.83 10.83 -4.22
N GLY A 172 -2.23 11.09 -3.04
CA GLY A 172 -1.42 10.20 -2.22
C GLY A 172 0.09 10.44 -2.27
N CYS A 173 0.82 9.68 -1.45
CA CYS A 173 2.24 9.88 -1.16
C CYS A 173 3.05 8.63 -1.57
N PRO A 174 3.72 8.61 -2.73
CA PRO A 174 4.40 7.41 -3.26
C PRO A 174 5.40 6.76 -2.30
N GLN A 175 6.10 7.51 -1.45
CA GLN A 175 7.01 6.92 -0.46
C GLN A 175 6.28 6.08 0.61
N ALA A 176 5.01 6.36 0.89
CA ALA A 176 4.20 5.61 1.85
C ALA A 176 3.92 4.18 1.37
N ASP A 177 3.89 3.95 0.05
CA ASP A 177 3.66 2.62 -0.53
C ASP A 177 4.62 1.58 0.02
N TYR A 178 5.83 2.01 0.37
CA TYR A 178 6.83 1.15 0.98
C TYR A 178 6.24 0.40 2.19
N TYR A 179 5.54 1.06 3.11
CA TYR A 179 5.05 0.43 4.34
C TYR A 179 3.92 -0.59 4.12
N PHE A 180 3.24 -0.54 2.96
CA PHE A 180 2.13 -1.43 2.62
C PHE A 180 2.53 -2.54 1.63
N ARG A 181 3.80 -2.62 1.23
CA ARG A 181 4.35 -3.74 0.46
C ARG A 181 4.74 -4.88 1.40
N GLN A 182 4.81 -6.10 0.88
CA GLN A 182 5.36 -7.23 1.64
C GLN A 182 6.87 -7.08 1.82
N HIS A 183 7.33 -7.15 3.07
CA HIS A 183 8.74 -7.10 3.43
C HIS A 183 9.13 -8.29 4.29
N ASN A 184 10.35 -8.78 4.11
CA ASN A 184 10.93 -9.75 5.04
C ASN A 184 11.53 -9.01 6.25
N VAL A 185 10.67 -8.58 7.18
CA VAL A 185 11.08 -7.85 8.39
C VAL A 185 12.06 -8.67 9.24
N GLN A 186 11.92 -10.00 9.25
CA GLN A 186 12.84 -10.90 9.95
C GLN A 186 14.27 -10.78 9.38
N ALA A 187 14.43 -10.73 8.06
CA ALA A 187 15.73 -10.52 7.43
C ALA A 187 16.33 -9.14 7.74
N ILE A 188 15.49 -8.10 7.90
CA ILE A 188 15.94 -6.77 8.36
C ILE A 188 16.47 -6.87 9.79
N ARG A 189 15.72 -7.52 10.70
CA ARG A 189 16.15 -7.75 12.09
C ARG A 189 17.44 -8.55 12.16
N GLU A 190 17.59 -9.61 11.36
CA GLU A 190 18.83 -10.40 11.32
C GLU A 190 20.05 -9.62 10.82
N ARG A 191 19.87 -8.63 9.93
CA ARG A 191 20.96 -7.70 9.57
C ARG A 191 21.31 -6.79 10.74
N LEU A 192 20.30 -6.24 11.41
CA LEU A 192 20.49 -5.39 12.57
C LEU A 192 21.18 -6.14 13.72
N GLU A 193 20.76 -7.36 14.04
CA GLU A 193 21.37 -8.21 15.08
C GLU A 193 22.81 -8.62 14.76
N ARG A 194 23.15 -8.82 13.47
CA ARG A 194 24.53 -9.08 13.06
C ARG A 194 25.44 -7.87 13.28
N GLN A 195 24.92 -6.67 13.05
CA GLN A 195 25.68 -5.43 13.25
C GLN A 195 25.70 -5.00 14.73
N PHE A 196 24.61 -5.25 15.46
CA PHE A 196 24.42 -4.89 16.86
C PHE A 196 23.90 -6.11 17.64
N PRO A 197 24.79 -7.02 18.08
CA PRO A 197 24.43 -8.27 18.76
C PRO A 197 23.54 -8.10 20.01
N GLN A 198 23.60 -6.93 20.65
CA GLN A 198 22.75 -6.58 21.79
C GLN A 198 21.25 -6.51 21.44
N LEU A 199 20.86 -6.40 20.16
CA LEU A 199 19.46 -6.45 19.74
C LEU A 199 18.84 -7.85 19.84
N LYS A 200 19.67 -8.89 19.91
CA LYS A 200 19.22 -10.28 19.75
C LYS A 200 18.19 -10.67 20.82
N GLY A 201 17.02 -11.11 20.36
CA GLY A 201 15.95 -11.59 21.24
C GLY A 201 15.20 -10.49 22.00
N ARG A 202 15.48 -9.20 21.74
CA ARG A 202 14.80 -8.05 22.34
C ARG A 202 13.98 -7.28 21.31
N LYS A 203 12.95 -6.57 21.78
CA LYS A 203 12.22 -5.61 20.95
C LYS A 203 13.09 -4.39 20.66
N LEU A 204 12.93 -3.77 19.50
CA LEU A 204 13.67 -2.57 19.13
C LEU A 204 12.89 -1.33 19.57
N ALA A 205 13.44 -0.57 20.51
CA ALA A 205 13.00 0.80 20.80
C ALA A 205 13.90 1.77 20.05
N LEU A 206 13.36 2.55 19.12
CA LEU A 206 14.12 3.53 18.35
C LEU A 206 13.91 4.93 18.93
N TYR A 207 14.98 5.53 19.45
CA TYR A 207 14.99 6.95 19.82
C TYR A 207 15.48 7.79 18.64
N ALA A 208 14.62 8.69 18.16
CA ALA A 208 14.85 9.55 17.00
C ALA A 208 14.52 11.01 17.31
N PRO A 209 15.36 11.72 18.09
CA PRO A 209 15.12 13.11 18.43
C PRO A 209 15.34 14.06 17.24
N THR A 210 14.60 15.16 17.22
CA THR A 210 14.74 16.20 16.19
C THR A 210 15.98 17.07 16.45
N PHE A 211 16.59 17.59 15.38
CA PHE A 211 17.61 18.63 15.47
C PHE A 211 17.12 19.88 16.21
N ARG A 212 18.03 20.60 16.87
CA ARG A 212 17.78 21.90 17.51
C ARG A 212 18.61 22.96 16.80
N ASP A 213 17.97 24.04 16.34
CA ASP A 213 18.63 25.17 15.67
C ASP A 213 19.42 26.07 16.64
N ASP A 214 20.17 25.41 17.55
CA ASP A 214 21.07 25.98 18.55
C ASP A 214 22.17 24.94 18.83
N GLU A 215 23.43 25.29 18.56
CA GLU A 215 24.55 24.35 18.61
C GLU A 215 24.81 23.80 20.03
N GLN A 216 24.51 24.58 21.08
CA GLN A 216 24.68 24.12 22.46
C GLN A 216 23.62 23.09 22.81
N ARG A 217 22.36 23.36 22.46
CA ARG A 217 21.25 22.42 22.67
C ARG A 217 21.39 21.16 21.82
N ASP A 218 21.90 21.27 20.59
CA ASP A 218 22.21 20.10 19.77
C ASP A 218 23.29 19.24 20.42
N ARG A 219 24.30 19.83 21.06
CA ARG A 219 25.32 19.11 21.86
C ARG A 219 24.73 18.42 23.10
N GLU A 220 23.80 19.08 23.77
CA GLU A 220 23.20 18.61 25.03
C GLU A 220 22.00 17.67 24.81
N LEU A 221 21.49 17.54 23.59
CA LEU A 221 20.28 16.77 23.23
C LEU A 221 20.25 15.37 23.84
N LEU A 222 21.31 14.59 23.67
CA LEU A 222 21.39 13.23 24.20
C LEU A 222 21.71 13.19 25.70
N SER A 223 22.23 14.26 26.29
CA SER A 223 22.53 14.31 27.73
C SER A 223 21.27 14.32 28.60
N HIS A 224 20.13 14.70 28.01
CA HIS A 224 18.81 14.62 28.66
C HIS A 224 18.24 13.20 28.69
N PHE A 225 18.77 12.27 27.91
CA PHE A 225 18.31 10.89 27.88
C PHE A 225 19.24 10.00 28.74
N ASP A 226 18.73 9.46 29.84
CA ASP A 226 19.50 8.55 30.70
C ASP A 226 19.46 7.12 30.13
N PHE A 227 20.43 6.81 29.27
CA PHE A 227 20.55 5.51 28.59
C PHE A 227 20.79 4.34 29.55
N GLU A 228 21.58 4.54 30.60
CA GLU A 228 21.87 3.49 31.59
C GLU A 228 20.63 3.14 32.41
N ARG A 229 19.83 4.16 32.73
CA ARG A 229 18.55 3.97 33.39
C ARG A 229 17.53 3.27 32.49
N PHE A 230 17.44 3.66 31.22
CA PHE A 230 16.55 2.98 30.28
C PHE A 230 16.92 1.50 30.17
N GLU A 231 18.21 1.18 30.03
CA GLU A 231 18.68 -0.22 30.00
C GLU A 231 18.33 -0.95 31.31
N ARG A 232 18.55 -0.32 32.46
CA ARG A 232 18.24 -0.93 33.78
C ARG A 232 16.75 -1.18 33.99
N GLU A 233 15.87 -0.30 33.51
CA GLU A 233 14.43 -0.38 33.78
C GLU A 233 13.61 -1.06 32.66
N CYS A 234 14.09 -0.99 31.42
CA CYS A 234 13.36 -1.44 30.23
C CYS A 234 14.16 -2.44 29.37
N GLY A 235 15.44 -2.67 29.69
CA GLY A 235 16.39 -3.47 28.90
C GLY A 235 16.07 -4.97 28.81
N ASP A 236 15.26 -5.49 29.72
CA ASP A 236 14.80 -6.89 29.71
C ASP A 236 13.89 -7.17 28.49
N GLU A 237 13.10 -6.18 28.05
CA GLU A 237 12.18 -6.31 26.92
C GLU A 237 12.70 -5.58 25.67
N TYR A 238 13.26 -4.38 25.85
CA TYR A 238 13.66 -3.51 24.75
C TYR A 238 15.18 -3.32 24.70
N CYS A 239 15.73 -3.39 23.49
CA CYS A 239 17.03 -2.82 23.19
C CYS A 239 16.81 -1.42 22.59
N LEU A 240 17.32 -0.40 23.27
CA LEU A 240 17.27 0.97 22.79
C LEU A 240 18.32 1.20 21.70
N ALA A 241 17.93 1.82 20.60
CA ALA A 241 18.83 2.28 19.56
C ALA A 241 18.58 3.76 19.26
N VAL A 242 19.62 4.48 18.81
CA VAL A 242 19.51 5.90 18.48
C VAL A 242 19.69 6.11 16.98
N ARG A 243 18.81 6.92 16.39
CA ARG A 243 18.99 7.49 15.06
C ARG A 243 18.94 9.00 15.16
N LEU A 244 20.08 9.65 14.97
CA LEU A 244 20.14 11.10 14.88
C LEU A 244 19.63 11.58 13.53
N HIS A 245 18.97 12.73 13.52
CA HIS A 245 18.62 13.42 12.29
C HIS A 245 19.90 13.85 11.54
N PRO A 246 19.96 13.81 10.19
CA PRO A 246 21.17 14.17 9.44
C PRO A 246 21.71 15.59 9.67
N GLN A 247 20.86 16.49 10.19
CA GLN A 247 21.26 17.86 10.56
C GLN A 247 21.89 17.96 11.95
N ILE A 248 21.79 16.93 12.79
CA ILE A 248 22.47 16.87 14.09
C ILE A 248 23.94 16.60 13.82
N GLN A 249 24.79 17.56 14.11
CA GLN A 249 26.24 17.47 13.83
C GLN A 249 27.06 17.29 15.10
N SER A 250 26.53 17.72 16.24
CA SER A 250 27.34 17.91 17.44
C SER A 250 27.07 16.87 18.54
N SER A 251 25.88 16.28 18.57
CA SER A 251 25.54 15.19 19.48
C SER A 251 26.26 13.88 19.11
N LYS A 252 26.71 13.13 20.13
CA LYS A 252 27.38 11.84 19.96
C LYS A 252 26.62 10.74 20.68
N VAL A 253 26.21 9.72 19.94
CA VAL A 253 25.58 8.52 20.51
C VAL A 253 26.61 7.80 21.40
N PRO A 254 26.27 7.44 22.66
CA PRO A 254 27.16 6.67 23.52
C PRO A 254 27.56 5.33 22.89
N GLU A 255 28.82 4.89 23.07
CA GLU A 255 29.37 3.69 22.40
C GLU A 255 28.59 2.41 22.69
N GLN A 256 28.01 2.30 23.89
CA GLN A 256 27.22 1.16 24.34
C GLN A 256 25.82 1.09 23.68
N VAL A 257 25.37 2.16 23.02
CA VAL A 257 24.04 2.25 22.41
C VAL A 257 24.16 2.04 20.89
N PRO A 258 23.38 1.10 20.30
CA PRO A 258 23.30 0.96 18.85
C PRO A 258 23.04 2.29 18.14
N ASN A 259 24.00 2.75 17.34
CA ASN A 259 23.88 3.97 16.54
C ASN A 259 23.43 3.62 15.11
N LEU A 260 22.16 3.89 14.81
CA LEU A 260 21.49 3.63 13.54
C LEU A 260 21.42 4.86 12.62
N THR A 261 22.15 5.93 12.96
CA THR A 261 22.20 7.18 12.15
C THR A 261 22.67 6.89 10.72
N GLY A 262 23.68 6.04 10.56
CA GLY A 262 24.24 5.67 9.26
C GLY A 262 23.49 4.56 8.51
N TRP A 263 22.33 4.10 9.02
CA TRP A 263 21.57 3.07 8.31
C TRP A 263 21.00 3.63 7.00
N PRO A 264 21.18 2.94 5.85
CA PRO A 264 20.88 3.52 4.54
C PRO A 264 19.41 3.88 4.31
N ASP A 265 18.47 3.01 4.70
CA ASP A 265 17.04 3.21 4.46
C ASP A 265 16.28 3.30 5.79
N VAL A 266 15.84 4.50 6.15
CA VAL A 266 15.07 4.74 7.38
C VAL A 266 13.78 3.92 7.43
N ARG A 267 13.17 3.64 6.27
CA ARG A 267 11.88 2.94 6.20
C ARG A 267 12.02 1.48 6.62
N GLU A 268 13.17 0.85 6.34
CA GLU A 268 13.51 -0.47 6.87
C GLU A 268 13.60 -0.47 8.39
N LEU A 269 14.24 0.56 8.96
CA LEU A 269 14.36 0.70 10.41
C LEU A 269 12.99 0.83 11.06
N LEU A 270 12.11 1.65 10.49
CA LEU A 270 10.74 1.82 10.99
C LEU A 270 9.96 0.49 10.95
N LEU A 271 10.08 -0.30 9.87
CA LEU A 271 9.47 -1.64 9.81
C LEU A 271 9.98 -2.61 10.88
N ALA A 272 11.26 -2.51 11.26
CA ALA A 272 11.86 -3.35 12.30
C ALA A 272 11.66 -2.83 13.73
N THR A 273 11.21 -1.58 13.88
CA THR A 273 11.04 -0.90 15.18
C THR A 273 9.73 -1.33 15.82
N ASP A 274 9.79 -1.70 17.10
CA ASP A 274 8.62 -2.12 17.90
C ASP A 274 8.02 -0.93 18.69
N LEU A 275 8.87 0.01 19.11
CA LEU A 275 8.49 1.22 19.85
C LEU A 275 9.28 2.42 19.28
N LEU A 276 8.58 3.48 18.86
CA LEU A 276 9.23 4.74 18.47
C LEU A 276 9.21 5.72 19.66
N ILE A 277 10.38 6.24 20.02
CA ILE A 277 10.54 7.38 20.92
C ILE A 277 10.97 8.55 20.05
N ALA A 278 10.07 9.49 19.82
CA ALA A 278 10.32 10.71 19.05
C ALA A 278 10.12 11.94 19.95
N ASP A 279 10.23 13.15 19.40
CA ASP A 279 9.83 14.38 20.06
C ASP A 279 8.83 15.14 19.19
N TYR A 280 9.31 15.92 18.22
CA TYR A 280 8.51 16.76 17.35
C TYR A 280 8.67 16.35 15.88
N SER A 281 9.25 15.19 15.60
CA SER A 281 9.69 14.79 14.26
C SER A 281 8.55 14.29 13.37
N SER A 282 8.62 14.60 12.07
CA SER A 282 7.74 14.03 11.04
C SER A 282 7.90 12.51 10.89
N ILE A 283 8.98 11.92 11.42
CA ILE A 283 9.15 10.46 11.46
C ILE A 283 7.98 9.76 12.18
N ALA A 284 7.32 10.44 13.11
CA ALA A 284 6.12 9.94 13.78
C ALA A 284 4.94 9.81 12.80
N VAL A 285 4.86 10.66 11.78
CA VAL A 285 3.83 10.57 10.74
C VAL A 285 4.03 9.29 9.93
N GLU A 286 5.25 9.00 9.50
CA GLU A 286 5.56 7.76 8.78
C GLU A 286 5.34 6.52 9.63
N TYR A 287 5.85 6.51 10.86
CA TYR A 287 5.74 5.36 11.74
C TYR A 287 4.29 5.10 12.18
N SER A 288 3.44 6.13 12.24
CA SER A 288 2.02 5.97 12.57
C SER A 288 1.25 5.08 11.58
N LEU A 289 1.72 4.95 10.32
CA LEU A 289 1.16 4.04 9.33
C LEU A 289 1.28 2.57 9.73
N LEU A 290 2.22 2.23 10.61
CA LEU A 290 2.44 0.86 11.11
C LEU A 290 1.51 0.52 12.28
N GLU A 291 0.74 1.48 12.79
CA GLU A 291 -0.14 1.35 13.97
C GLU A 291 0.59 0.80 15.21
N ARG A 292 1.83 1.24 15.42
CA ARG A 292 2.68 0.81 16.54
C ARG A 292 2.86 1.90 17.60
N PRO A 293 3.27 1.54 18.83
CA PRO A 293 3.46 2.50 19.92
C PRO A 293 4.42 3.64 19.59
N ILE A 294 3.99 4.87 19.88
CA ILE A 294 4.79 6.10 19.79
C ILE A 294 4.80 6.78 21.16
N LEU A 295 5.98 7.19 21.64
CA LEU A 295 6.16 8.04 22.80
C LEU A 295 6.82 9.34 22.36
N LEU A 296 6.35 10.48 22.87
CA LEU A 296 6.95 11.78 22.58
C LEU A 296 7.76 12.28 23.77
N TYR A 297 9.06 12.03 23.75
CA TYR A 297 10.01 12.50 24.76
C TYR A 297 10.40 13.96 24.53
N ALA A 298 9.56 14.87 25.02
CA ALA A 298 9.60 16.30 24.81
C ALA A 298 10.22 17.04 26.02
N PHE A 299 11.43 16.65 26.43
CA PHE A 299 12.10 17.18 27.63
C PHE A 299 12.26 18.71 27.66
N ASP A 300 12.33 19.33 26.47
CA ASP A 300 12.49 20.77 26.25
C ASP A 300 11.24 21.45 25.68
N LYS A 301 10.06 20.83 25.82
CA LYS A 301 8.78 21.29 25.24
C LYS A 301 8.53 22.78 25.34
N LYS A 302 8.76 23.37 26.52
CA LYS A 302 8.56 24.80 26.73
C LYS A 302 9.43 25.64 25.78
N TRP A 303 10.73 25.36 25.75
CA TRP A 303 11.64 26.06 24.84
C TRP A 303 11.30 25.79 23.37
N TYR A 304 10.95 24.54 23.04
CA TYR A 304 10.64 24.17 21.66
C TYR A 304 9.42 24.92 21.12
N LEU A 305 8.35 25.01 21.90
CA LEU A 305 7.12 25.74 21.53
C LEU A 305 7.33 27.25 21.47
N ASP A 306 8.24 27.80 22.28
CA ASP A 306 8.55 29.23 22.32
C ASP A 306 9.50 29.68 21.19
N GLN A 307 10.25 28.77 20.56
CA GLN A 307 11.35 29.10 19.64
C GLN A 307 11.27 28.45 18.26
N ASP A 308 10.56 27.33 18.10
CA ASP A 308 10.46 26.67 16.80
C ASP A 308 9.30 27.22 15.96
N ARG A 309 9.30 26.84 14.69
CA ARG A 309 8.38 27.20 13.60
C ARG A 309 6.89 27.00 13.90
N GLY A 310 6.53 26.43 15.05
CA GLY A 310 5.16 26.15 15.48
C GLY A 310 4.55 24.92 14.81
N PHE A 311 3.37 24.54 15.30
CA PHE A 311 2.59 23.42 14.78
C PHE A 311 1.35 23.94 14.03
N TYR A 312 0.87 23.18 13.04
CA TYR A 312 -0.41 23.49 12.39
C TYR A 312 -1.62 23.17 13.27
N TYR A 313 -1.46 22.17 14.14
CA TYR A 313 -2.47 21.69 15.07
C TYR A 313 -1.98 21.83 16.50
N ASP A 314 -2.91 21.80 17.46
CA ASP A 314 -2.52 21.75 18.86
C ASP A 314 -1.72 20.47 19.14
N TYR A 315 -0.47 20.65 19.60
CA TYR A 315 0.47 19.54 19.81
C TYR A 315 -0.01 18.60 20.94
N GLU A 316 -0.67 19.11 21.98
CA GLU A 316 -1.15 18.29 23.08
C GLU A 316 -2.36 17.44 22.69
N GLU A 317 -3.26 18.00 21.90
CA GLU A 317 -4.47 17.32 21.45
C GLU A 317 -4.18 16.29 20.35
N THR A 318 -3.26 16.61 19.43
CA THR A 318 -3.04 15.80 18.22
C THR A 318 -1.87 14.81 18.31
N ALA A 319 -1.04 14.88 19.35
CA ALA A 319 0.09 13.96 19.51
C ALA A 319 -0.31 12.47 19.38
N PRO A 320 0.43 11.65 18.60
CA PRO A 320 0.14 10.23 18.42
C PRO A 320 0.38 9.36 19.67
N GLY A 321 0.88 9.94 20.75
CA GLY A 321 1.26 9.23 21.96
C GLY A 321 1.38 10.16 23.17
N PRO A 322 1.66 9.62 24.36
CA PRO A 322 1.89 10.44 25.54
C PRO A 322 3.10 11.36 25.34
N ILE A 323 2.95 12.60 25.79
CA ILE A 323 4.01 13.61 25.82
C ILE A 323 4.69 13.54 27.19
N LEU A 324 5.97 13.22 27.19
CA LEU A 324 6.75 12.88 28.37
C LEU A 324 7.94 13.84 28.46
N THR A 325 8.09 14.52 29.60
CA THR A 325 9.14 15.53 29.79
C THR A 325 10.27 15.03 30.70
N THR A 326 10.10 13.88 31.36
CA THR A 326 11.06 13.32 32.31
C THR A 326 11.41 11.87 31.97
N MET A 327 12.60 11.43 32.39
CA MET A 327 13.01 10.02 32.27
C MET A 327 12.15 9.09 33.16
N ASP A 328 11.64 9.59 34.29
CA ASP A 328 10.72 8.84 35.16
C ASP A 328 9.45 8.46 34.41
N ASP A 329 8.80 9.44 33.77
CA ASP A 329 7.56 9.24 33.04
C ASP A 329 7.79 8.39 31.78
N LEU A 330 8.94 8.56 31.11
CA LEU A 330 9.34 7.74 29.97
C LEU A 330 9.45 6.26 30.35
N CYS A 331 10.29 5.93 31.34
CA CYS A 331 10.47 4.53 31.75
C CYS A 331 9.19 3.93 32.36
N ALA A 332 8.42 4.73 33.10
CA ALA A 332 7.12 4.29 33.62
C ALA A 332 6.15 3.96 32.47
N SER A 333 6.11 4.80 31.43
CA SER A 333 5.23 4.58 30.28
C SER A 333 5.61 3.34 29.48
N VAL A 334 6.90 3.08 29.30
CA VAL A 334 7.40 1.85 28.66
C VAL A 334 7.01 0.60 29.46
N ARG A 335 7.26 0.59 30.77
CA ARG A 335 6.96 -0.57 31.64
C ARG A 335 5.45 -0.83 31.78
N GLN A 336 4.64 0.22 31.83
CA GLN A 336 3.19 0.12 31.99
C GLN A 336 2.46 -0.01 30.64
N GLN A 337 3.17 0.14 29.53
CA GLN A 337 2.62 0.18 28.18
C GLN A 337 1.49 1.23 28.04
N SER A 338 1.71 2.42 28.61
CA SER A 338 0.68 3.47 28.72
C SER A 338 0.60 4.35 27.46
N TRP A 339 0.22 3.74 26.33
CA TRP A 339 -0.04 4.41 25.06
C TRP A 339 -1.41 4.03 24.49
N ASP A 340 -1.95 4.91 23.65
CA ASP A 340 -3.23 4.70 22.97
C ASP A 340 -3.01 4.56 21.46
N ILE A 341 -3.14 3.33 20.95
CA ILE A 341 -3.04 3.06 19.50
C ILE A 341 -4.18 3.76 18.73
N GLY A 342 -5.31 4.06 19.37
CA GLY A 342 -6.35 4.91 18.80
C GLY A 342 -5.86 6.31 18.44
N LYS A 343 -5.01 6.92 19.28
CA LYS A 343 -4.35 8.20 18.97
C LYS A 343 -3.38 8.07 17.80
N VAL A 344 -2.58 6.99 17.75
CA VAL A 344 -1.69 6.71 16.61
C VAL A 344 -2.48 6.63 15.30
N ARG A 345 -3.60 5.90 15.29
CA ARG A 345 -4.48 5.79 14.11
C ARG A 345 -5.12 7.13 13.72
N ALA A 346 -5.60 7.89 14.70
CA ALA A 346 -6.18 9.21 14.45
C ALA A 346 -5.15 10.16 13.84
N PHE A 347 -3.93 10.16 14.38
CA PHE A 347 -2.82 10.93 13.84
C PHE A 347 -2.44 10.49 12.41
N ALA A 348 -2.38 9.18 12.16
CA ALA A 348 -2.12 8.64 10.83
C ALA A 348 -3.16 9.11 9.81
N ARG A 349 -4.45 9.08 10.18
CA ARG A 349 -5.58 9.50 9.32
C ARG A 349 -5.67 11.02 9.13
N LEU A 350 -5.24 11.80 10.12
CA LEU A 350 -5.14 13.26 9.96
C LEU A 350 -4.13 13.62 8.85
N HIS A 351 -3.05 12.85 8.74
CA HIS A 351 -1.97 13.15 7.82
C HIS A 351 -1.99 12.33 6.53
N ASN A 352 -2.82 11.29 6.42
CA ASN A 352 -2.84 10.39 5.26
C ASN A 352 -4.26 9.92 4.91
N ASP A 353 -4.62 10.00 3.64
CA ASP A 353 -5.90 9.46 3.14
C ASP A 353 -5.82 8.00 2.68
N TYR A 354 -4.61 7.57 2.29
CA TYR A 354 -4.40 6.26 1.66
C TYR A 354 -3.57 5.35 2.54
N PHE A 355 -4.08 4.14 2.77
CA PHE A 355 -3.44 3.07 3.55
C PHE A 355 -3.24 1.84 2.67
N ASP A 356 -2.58 2.04 1.52
CA ASP A 356 -2.32 1.02 0.50
C ASP A 356 -0.96 1.27 -0.17
N SER A 357 -0.55 0.35 -1.04
CA SER A 357 0.69 0.45 -1.83
C SER A 357 0.48 1.01 -3.25
N GLN A 358 -0.54 1.84 -3.46
CA GLN A 358 -0.99 2.29 -4.78
C GLN A 358 -0.76 3.79 -5.04
N SER A 359 0.03 4.49 -4.22
CA SER A 359 0.24 5.93 -4.36
C SER A 359 1.07 6.32 -5.56
N ALA A 360 2.17 5.61 -5.82
CA ALA A 360 2.93 5.80 -7.04
C ALA A 360 2.04 5.61 -8.28
N ARG A 361 1.13 4.64 -8.22
CA ARG A 361 0.20 4.34 -9.31
C ARG A 361 -0.84 5.43 -9.50
N ARG A 362 -1.48 5.91 -8.44
CA ARG A 362 -2.43 7.04 -8.51
C ARG A 362 -1.78 8.28 -9.12
N VAL A 363 -0.55 8.60 -8.72
CA VAL A 363 0.23 9.71 -9.30
C VAL A 363 0.56 9.45 -10.77
N ALA A 364 1.02 8.25 -11.12
CA ALA A 364 1.35 7.91 -12.50
C ALA A 364 0.10 7.88 -13.41
N GLU A 365 -1.05 7.44 -12.92
CA GLU A 365 -2.31 7.47 -13.68
C GLU A 365 -2.84 8.89 -13.87
N PHE A 366 -2.64 9.78 -12.89
CA PHE A 366 -3.06 11.18 -12.97
C PHE A 366 -2.27 11.95 -14.05
N TYR A 367 -0.94 11.82 -14.06
CA TYR A 367 -0.08 12.56 -15.00
C TYR A 367 0.14 11.81 -16.33
N PHE A 368 0.07 10.47 -16.32
CA PHE A 368 0.26 9.63 -17.49
C PHE A 368 -0.93 8.67 -17.66
N PRO A 369 -2.13 9.22 -17.97
CA PRO A 369 -3.31 8.41 -18.14
C PRO A 369 -3.17 7.50 -19.38
N PRO A 370 -3.87 6.36 -19.39
CA PRO A 370 -3.91 5.46 -20.54
C PRO A 370 -4.22 6.20 -21.86
N GLY A 371 -3.34 6.06 -22.86
CA GLY A 371 -3.52 6.64 -24.20
C GLY A 371 -2.85 8.00 -24.46
N CYS A 372 -2.22 8.64 -23.47
CA CYS A 372 -1.65 9.98 -23.62
C CYS A 372 -0.18 10.06 -24.07
N VAL A 373 0.54 8.93 -24.22
CA VAL A 373 1.94 8.93 -24.69
C VAL A 373 2.15 7.82 -25.70
N GLY A 374 2.03 8.15 -27.00
CA GLY A 374 2.53 7.41 -28.17
C GLY A 374 2.64 5.89 -28.06
N ALA A 375 1.61 5.20 -27.58
CA ALA A 375 1.56 3.75 -27.45
C ALA A 375 1.01 3.11 -28.74
N ASP A 376 1.51 3.55 -29.90
CA ASP A 376 1.37 2.78 -31.13
C ASP A 376 2.62 1.90 -31.26
N THR A 377 2.63 0.81 -30.52
CA THR A 377 3.08 -0.55 -30.91
C THR A 377 3.48 -1.38 -29.69
N PHE A 378 2.80 -2.52 -29.60
CA PHE A 378 3.00 -3.68 -28.73
C PHE A 378 2.46 -3.61 -27.28
N ALA A 379 1.35 -4.34 -27.16
CA ALA A 379 0.75 -4.93 -25.96
C ALA A 379 0.31 -3.95 -24.86
N ASN A 380 -0.98 -3.60 -24.86
CA ASN A 380 -1.80 -3.55 -23.63
C ASN A 380 -3.22 -3.02 -23.89
N GLU A 381 -4.08 -3.81 -24.54
CA GLU A 381 -5.53 -3.74 -24.28
C GLU A 381 -5.94 -4.64 -23.10
N GLU A 382 -5.12 -5.64 -22.75
CA GLU A 382 -5.39 -6.58 -21.64
C GLU A 382 -5.08 -6.01 -20.24
N ASN A 383 -4.01 -5.21 -20.06
CA ASN A 383 -3.64 -4.74 -18.71
C ASN A 383 -4.35 -3.45 -18.27
N GLN A 384 -4.79 -2.58 -19.20
CA GLN A 384 -5.49 -1.35 -18.84
C GLN A 384 -6.96 -1.59 -18.41
N ARG A 385 -7.52 -2.76 -18.72
CA ARG A 385 -8.88 -3.15 -18.30
C ARG A 385 -8.90 -3.89 -16.95
N LYS A 386 -7.84 -4.64 -16.63
CA LYS A 386 -7.67 -5.37 -15.36
C LYS A 386 -7.62 -4.46 -14.14
N GLU A 387 -7.03 -3.28 -14.30
CA GLU A 387 -6.59 -2.48 -13.16
C GLU A 387 -7.68 -1.53 -12.59
N LYS A 388 -8.81 -1.33 -13.28
CA LYS A 388 -9.88 -0.42 -12.82
C LYS A 388 -10.97 -1.08 -11.94
N ILE A 389 -10.99 -2.41 -11.82
CA ILE A 389 -11.85 -3.15 -10.86
C ILE A 389 -11.11 -4.29 -10.13
N GLN A 390 -9.80 -4.16 -10.01
CA GLN A 390 -8.95 -5.15 -9.32
C GLN A 390 -8.98 -4.96 -7.79
N ASN A 391 -10.15 -5.15 -7.18
CA ASN A 391 -10.25 -5.49 -5.76
C ASN A 391 -11.56 -6.21 -5.40
N MET A 392 -12.38 -6.63 -6.37
CA MET A 392 -13.60 -7.41 -6.11
C MET A 392 -13.43 -8.86 -6.55
N LYS A 393 -13.56 -9.82 -5.63
CA LYS A 393 -13.68 -11.26 -5.96
C LYS A 393 -15.14 -11.69 -5.99
N ILE A 394 -15.50 -12.63 -6.85
CA ILE A 394 -16.85 -13.20 -6.88
C ILE A 394 -16.81 -14.59 -6.26
N ILE A 395 -17.64 -14.83 -5.25
CA ILE A 395 -17.87 -16.16 -4.68
C ILE A 395 -19.30 -16.55 -5.01
N ALA A 396 -19.46 -17.49 -5.93
CA ALA A 396 -20.77 -17.92 -6.41
C ALA A 396 -21.06 -19.38 -6.08
N GLY A 397 -22.22 -19.60 -5.48
CA GLY A 397 -22.77 -20.92 -5.21
C GLY A 397 -23.80 -21.28 -6.25
N LEU A 398 -23.67 -22.46 -6.87
CA LEU A 398 -24.62 -22.91 -7.88
C LEU A 398 -25.85 -23.59 -7.24
N GLY A 399 -26.98 -23.47 -7.92
CA GLY A 399 -28.27 -24.02 -7.50
C GLY A 399 -29.39 -23.63 -8.45
N ASN A 400 -30.57 -24.21 -8.24
CA ASN A 400 -31.79 -23.81 -8.93
C ASN A 400 -32.64 -22.86 -8.08
N PRO A 401 -33.24 -21.81 -8.69
CA PRO A 401 -34.14 -20.88 -8.00
C PRO A 401 -35.50 -21.54 -7.73
N THR A 402 -36.27 -20.99 -6.78
CA THR A 402 -37.59 -21.44 -6.26
C THR A 402 -37.52 -22.44 -5.10
N ASP A 403 -38.54 -22.39 -4.22
CA ASP A 403 -38.61 -23.17 -2.98
C ASP A 403 -38.60 -24.69 -3.21
N LYS A 404 -39.07 -25.16 -4.38
CA LYS A 404 -39.12 -26.59 -4.70
C LYS A 404 -37.74 -27.28 -4.75
N TYR A 405 -36.66 -26.52 -4.95
CA TYR A 405 -35.29 -27.05 -4.96
C TYR A 405 -34.52 -26.79 -3.66
N LYS A 406 -35.14 -26.13 -2.68
CA LYS A 406 -34.52 -25.87 -1.38
C LYS A 406 -34.21 -27.21 -0.70
N GLY A 407 -32.98 -27.35 -0.21
CA GLY A 407 -32.54 -28.59 0.45
C GLY A 407 -32.12 -29.73 -0.48
N THR A 408 -32.20 -29.56 -1.80
CA THR A 408 -31.77 -30.58 -2.76
C THR A 408 -30.25 -30.62 -2.89
N ARG A 409 -29.70 -31.76 -3.30
CA ARG A 409 -28.25 -31.95 -3.53
C ARG A 409 -27.68 -30.91 -4.51
N HIS A 410 -28.43 -30.58 -5.55
CA HIS A 410 -28.02 -29.61 -6.57
C HIS A 410 -28.01 -28.16 -6.08
N ASN A 411 -28.57 -27.88 -4.91
CA ASN A 411 -28.57 -26.55 -4.28
C ASN A 411 -27.48 -26.41 -3.21
N VAL A 412 -26.53 -27.34 -3.12
CA VAL A 412 -25.44 -27.28 -2.13
C VAL A 412 -24.59 -26.01 -2.26
N GLY A 413 -24.42 -25.49 -3.48
CA GLY A 413 -23.73 -24.22 -3.69
C GLY A 413 -24.47 -23.05 -3.03
N PHE A 414 -25.80 -23.01 -3.12
CA PHE A 414 -26.59 -22.00 -2.40
C PHE A 414 -26.45 -22.14 -0.89
N MET A 415 -26.45 -23.37 -0.37
CA MET A 415 -26.25 -23.63 1.06
C MET A 415 -24.88 -23.13 1.54
N ALA A 416 -23.84 -23.31 0.72
CA ALA A 416 -22.51 -22.75 1.01
C ALA A 416 -22.50 -21.22 1.06
N ILE A 417 -23.21 -20.55 0.15
CA ILE A 417 -23.34 -19.08 0.18
C ILE A 417 -24.14 -18.63 1.40
N ASP A 418 -25.17 -19.37 1.80
CA ASP A 418 -25.93 -19.07 3.02
C ASP A 418 -25.04 -19.20 4.28
N LYS A 419 -24.22 -20.25 4.36
CA LYS A 419 -23.26 -20.44 5.46
C LYS A 419 -22.17 -19.37 5.49
N LEU A 420 -21.65 -18.96 4.32
CA LEU A 420 -20.72 -17.83 4.19
C LEU A 420 -21.36 -16.51 4.61
N SER A 421 -22.61 -16.27 4.20
CA SER A 421 -23.37 -15.07 4.56
C SER A 421 -23.55 -14.95 6.07
N GLU A 422 -23.91 -16.05 6.74
CA GLU A 422 -24.07 -16.13 8.19
C GLU A 422 -22.72 -15.95 8.93
N ALA A 423 -21.70 -16.72 8.57
CA ALA A 423 -20.41 -16.71 9.26
C ALA A 423 -19.69 -15.36 9.18
N LEU A 424 -19.89 -14.62 8.10
CA LEU A 424 -19.15 -13.39 7.79
C LEU A 424 -20.01 -12.11 7.93
N GLY A 425 -21.29 -12.24 8.28
CA GLY A 425 -22.21 -11.10 8.40
C GLY A 425 -22.48 -10.37 7.08
N ILE A 426 -22.36 -11.05 5.94
CA ILE A 426 -22.57 -10.45 4.60
C ILE A 426 -23.99 -10.77 4.12
N ALA A 427 -24.92 -9.82 4.24
CA ALA A 427 -26.30 -10.03 3.83
C ALA A 427 -26.46 -10.20 2.30
N VAL A 428 -26.97 -11.37 1.87
CA VAL A 428 -27.23 -11.69 0.45
C VAL A 428 -28.70 -11.42 0.11
N ASN A 429 -29.05 -10.13 -0.05
CA ASN A 429 -30.43 -9.65 -0.20
C ASN A 429 -30.67 -8.70 -1.39
N GLN A 430 -29.65 -8.44 -2.22
CA GLN A 430 -29.78 -7.58 -3.40
C GLN A 430 -30.06 -8.41 -4.65
N HIS A 431 -30.97 -7.97 -5.52
CA HIS A 431 -31.21 -8.61 -6.82
C HIS A 431 -30.42 -7.90 -7.93
N LYS A 432 -29.30 -8.50 -8.36
CA LYS A 432 -28.43 -7.97 -9.42
C LYS A 432 -27.87 -9.11 -10.27
N HIS A 433 -27.53 -8.84 -11.54
CA HIS A 433 -26.89 -9.82 -12.44
C HIS A 433 -27.64 -11.15 -12.59
N LYS A 434 -28.99 -11.10 -12.55
CA LYS A 434 -29.85 -12.30 -12.51
C LYS A 434 -29.55 -13.22 -11.32
N ALA A 435 -29.09 -12.68 -10.20
CA ALA A 435 -28.74 -13.38 -8.97
C ALA A 435 -29.25 -12.66 -7.73
N MET A 436 -29.26 -13.37 -6.61
CA MET A 436 -29.29 -12.75 -5.28
C MET A 436 -27.84 -12.56 -4.82
N THR A 437 -27.50 -11.34 -4.40
CA THR A 437 -26.13 -10.90 -4.14
C THR A 437 -25.98 -10.17 -2.81
N GLY A 438 -24.79 -10.25 -2.22
CA GLY A 438 -24.37 -9.45 -1.07
C GLY A 438 -22.91 -9.06 -1.22
N SER A 439 -22.55 -7.83 -0.89
CA SER A 439 -21.16 -7.36 -0.93
C SER A 439 -20.64 -7.15 0.49
N GLY A 440 -19.40 -7.55 0.74
CA GLY A 440 -18.75 -7.41 2.03
C GLY A 440 -17.24 -7.58 1.92
N PHE A 441 -16.60 -7.83 3.06
CA PHE A 441 -15.17 -8.07 3.13
C PHE A 441 -14.89 -9.43 3.77
N ILE A 442 -13.92 -10.15 3.22
CA ILE A 442 -13.38 -11.39 3.79
C ILE A 442 -11.89 -11.16 3.96
N ALA A 443 -11.41 -11.12 5.20
CA ALA A 443 -10.00 -10.88 5.53
C ALA A 443 -9.37 -9.67 4.80
N GLY A 444 -10.11 -8.56 4.73
CA GLY A 444 -9.68 -7.34 4.04
C GLY A 444 -9.92 -7.33 2.52
N GLN A 445 -10.23 -8.47 1.89
CA GLN A 445 -10.59 -8.54 0.47
C GLN A 445 -12.07 -8.22 0.26
N ARG A 446 -12.38 -7.30 -0.66
CA ARG A 446 -13.78 -7.03 -1.03
C ARG A 446 -14.32 -8.17 -1.88
N VAL A 447 -15.49 -8.70 -1.51
CA VAL A 447 -16.12 -9.84 -2.20
C VAL A 447 -17.59 -9.57 -2.54
N LEU A 448 -18.05 -10.24 -3.58
CA LEU A 448 -19.45 -10.39 -3.94
C LEU A 448 -19.87 -11.85 -3.72
N LEU A 449 -20.71 -12.09 -2.72
CA LEU A 449 -21.41 -13.37 -2.56
C LEU A 449 -22.60 -13.42 -3.52
N MET A 450 -22.79 -14.53 -4.21
CA MET A 450 -23.75 -14.62 -5.30
C MET A 450 -24.47 -15.98 -5.39
N LYS A 451 -25.79 -15.94 -5.56
CA LYS A 451 -26.67 -17.08 -5.86
C LYS A 451 -27.41 -16.84 -7.19
N PRO A 452 -26.95 -17.39 -8.33
CA PRO A 452 -27.59 -17.25 -9.63
C PRO A 452 -29.06 -17.70 -9.65
N LEU A 453 -29.97 -16.85 -10.11
CA LEU A 453 -31.41 -17.15 -10.18
C LEU A 453 -31.87 -17.57 -11.60
N THR A 454 -30.96 -18.06 -12.44
CA THR A 454 -31.21 -18.38 -13.87
C THR A 454 -31.52 -19.85 -14.17
N TYR A 455 -31.57 -20.74 -13.17
CA TYR A 455 -31.49 -22.21 -13.30
C TYR A 455 -30.08 -22.73 -13.65
N MET A 456 -29.79 -23.97 -13.25
CA MET A 456 -28.43 -24.52 -13.24
C MET A 456 -27.76 -24.44 -14.61
N ASN A 457 -28.43 -24.91 -15.67
CA ASN A 457 -27.87 -24.93 -17.03
C ASN A 457 -27.65 -23.53 -17.63
N LEU A 458 -28.19 -22.48 -17.02
CA LEU A 458 -28.02 -21.08 -17.43
C LEU A 458 -27.23 -20.27 -16.40
N SER A 459 -26.54 -20.92 -15.45
CA SER A 459 -25.73 -20.23 -14.43
C SER A 459 -24.64 -19.35 -15.04
N GLY A 460 -24.10 -19.74 -16.20
CA GLY A 460 -23.09 -18.96 -16.92
C GLY A 460 -23.57 -17.57 -17.32
N GLU A 461 -24.85 -17.38 -17.65
CA GLU A 461 -25.41 -16.07 -17.99
C GLU A 461 -25.30 -15.09 -16.81
N SER A 462 -25.55 -15.58 -15.60
CA SER A 462 -25.53 -14.79 -14.38
C SER A 462 -24.09 -14.46 -13.98
N ILE A 463 -23.22 -15.47 -13.93
CA ILE A 463 -21.79 -15.30 -13.59
C ILE A 463 -21.12 -14.35 -14.57
N ARG A 464 -21.37 -14.51 -15.87
CA ARG A 464 -20.82 -13.62 -16.90
C ARG A 464 -21.31 -12.19 -16.74
N ALA A 465 -22.60 -11.99 -16.47
CA ALA A 465 -23.15 -10.66 -16.25
C ALA A 465 -22.55 -9.95 -15.02
N ALA A 466 -22.22 -10.69 -13.95
CA ALA A 466 -21.54 -10.16 -12.78
C ALA A 466 -20.06 -9.87 -13.07
N ALA A 467 -19.35 -10.82 -13.71
CA ALA A 467 -17.96 -10.67 -14.11
C ALA A 467 -17.75 -9.48 -15.04
N ASP A 468 -18.62 -9.29 -16.05
CA ASP A 468 -18.53 -8.16 -16.98
C ASP A 468 -18.83 -6.81 -16.30
N PHE A 469 -19.75 -6.79 -15.33
CA PHE A 469 -20.12 -5.55 -14.62
C PHE A 469 -19.03 -5.14 -13.63
N TYR A 470 -18.57 -6.07 -12.81
CA TYR A 470 -17.52 -5.87 -11.82
C TYR A 470 -16.11 -6.10 -12.38
N LYS A 471 -15.96 -6.29 -13.70
CA LYS A 471 -14.68 -6.56 -14.42
C LYS A 471 -13.77 -7.53 -13.64
N VAL A 472 -14.35 -8.64 -13.18
CA VAL A 472 -13.66 -9.69 -12.43
C VAL A 472 -13.17 -10.74 -13.42
N GLU A 473 -11.87 -11.02 -13.40
CA GLU A 473 -11.27 -12.05 -14.25
C GLU A 473 -11.62 -13.45 -13.73
N PRO A 474 -11.68 -14.49 -14.58
CA PRO A 474 -12.05 -15.84 -14.18
C PRO A 474 -11.26 -16.39 -12.98
N GLU A 475 -9.98 -16.04 -12.85
CA GLU A 475 -9.12 -16.47 -11.75
C GLU A 475 -9.59 -15.95 -10.38
N ASP A 476 -10.33 -14.84 -10.35
CA ASP A 476 -10.89 -14.20 -9.15
C ASP A 476 -12.37 -14.59 -8.91
N ILE A 477 -12.87 -15.57 -9.66
CA ILE A 477 -14.22 -16.13 -9.52
C ILE A 477 -14.15 -17.52 -8.89
N LEU A 478 -14.54 -17.62 -7.63
CA LEU A 478 -14.69 -18.88 -6.92
C LEU A 478 -16.08 -19.47 -7.16
N ILE A 479 -16.14 -20.67 -7.76
CA ILE A 479 -17.39 -21.40 -7.99
C ILE A 479 -17.54 -22.58 -7.01
N ILE A 480 -18.65 -22.63 -6.28
CA ILE A 480 -18.99 -23.69 -5.32
C ILE A 480 -20.20 -24.47 -5.86
N TYR A 481 -20.06 -25.79 -6.01
CA TYR A 481 -21.09 -26.63 -6.64
C TYR A 481 -21.02 -28.10 -6.22
N ASP A 482 -22.08 -28.85 -6.50
CA ASP A 482 -22.18 -30.27 -6.20
C ASP A 482 -21.34 -31.17 -7.11
N ASP A 483 -20.89 -32.29 -6.55
CA ASP A 483 -20.11 -33.28 -7.24
C ASP A 483 -20.49 -34.69 -6.84
N ILE A 484 -21.17 -35.39 -7.75
CA ILE A 484 -21.59 -36.78 -7.58
C ILE A 484 -20.41 -37.76 -7.44
N SER A 485 -19.21 -37.40 -7.93
CA SER A 485 -18.03 -38.28 -7.86
C SER A 485 -17.33 -38.28 -6.51
N LEU A 486 -17.81 -37.46 -5.56
CA LEU A 486 -17.29 -37.33 -4.21
C LEU A 486 -18.36 -37.78 -3.21
N ASP A 487 -17.93 -38.56 -2.23
CA ASP A 487 -18.80 -39.00 -1.14
C ASP A 487 -19.32 -37.78 -0.34
N PRO A 488 -20.54 -37.83 0.25
CA PRO A 488 -21.09 -36.73 1.03
C PRO A 488 -20.12 -36.26 2.12
N GLY A 489 -19.92 -34.94 2.22
CA GLY A 489 -18.99 -34.32 3.17
C GLY A 489 -17.56 -34.14 2.64
N MET A 490 -17.21 -34.74 1.49
CA MET A 490 -15.86 -34.61 0.92
C MET A 490 -15.76 -33.38 0.03
N LEU A 491 -14.72 -32.56 0.25
CA LEU A 491 -14.44 -31.39 -0.58
C LEU A 491 -13.29 -31.65 -1.54
N ARG A 492 -13.38 -31.13 -2.76
CA ARG A 492 -12.22 -31.07 -3.67
C ARG A 492 -12.06 -29.69 -4.25
N ILE A 493 -10.89 -29.11 -4.01
CA ILE A 493 -10.53 -27.76 -4.46
C ILE A 493 -9.61 -27.87 -5.67
N ARG A 494 -9.89 -27.05 -6.69
CA ARG A 494 -9.11 -27.00 -7.94
C ARG A 494 -9.00 -25.57 -8.45
N LYS A 495 -7.83 -25.23 -9.00
CA LYS A 495 -7.59 -23.97 -9.75
C LYS A 495 -8.23 -23.97 -11.14
N LYS A 496 -8.44 -25.15 -11.74
CA LYS A 496 -8.98 -25.32 -13.11
C LYS A 496 -9.51 -26.72 -13.39
N GLY A 497 -10.18 -26.89 -14.53
CA GLY A 497 -10.53 -28.19 -15.11
C GLY A 497 -11.86 -28.22 -15.88
N SER A 498 -12.10 -29.31 -16.62
CA SER A 498 -13.33 -29.48 -17.42
C SER A 498 -14.62 -29.47 -16.56
N ALA A 499 -15.77 -29.38 -17.24
CA ALA A 499 -17.09 -29.40 -16.59
C ALA A 499 -17.42 -30.71 -15.85
N GLY A 500 -16.74 -31.82 -16.17
CA GLY A 500 -16.99 -33.11 -15.50
C GLY A 500 -18.44 -33.61 -15.62
N GLY A 501 -19.20 -33.14 -16.62
CA GLY A 501 -20.62 -33.44 -16.80
C GLY A 501 -21.59 -32.53 -16.03
N HIS A 502 -21.10 -31.59 -15.22
CA HIS A 502 -21.96 -30.67 -14.46
C HIS A 502 -22.51 -29.54 -15.36
N ASN A 503 -23.84 -29.45 -15.48
CA ASN A 503 -24.51 -28.52 -16.39
C ASN A 503 -24.22 -27.04 -16.08
N GLY A 504 -24.12 -26.68 -14.79
CA GLY A 504 -23.76 -25.31 -14.40
C GLY A 504 -22.33 -24.94 -14.76
N ILE A 505 -21.38 -25.86 -14.63
CA ILE A 505 -19.98 -25.60 -14.98
C ILE A 505 -19.81 -25.57 -16.50
N LYS A 506 -20.54 -26.43 -17.23
CA LYS A 506 -20.60 -26.37 -18.69
C LYS A 506 -21.10 -25.00 -19.18
N SER A 507 -22.14 -24.48 -18.53
CA SER A 507 -22.67 -23.13 -18.79
C SER A 507 -21.63 -22.05 -18.53
N ILE A 508 -20.95 -22.08 -17.37
CA ILE A 508 -19.95 -21.09 -16.98
C ILE A 508 -18.73 -21.10 -17.93
N ILE A 509 -18.17 -22.28 -18.23
CA ILE A 509 -17.04 -22.40 -19.16
C ILE A 509 -17.42 -21.84 -20.55
N SER A 510 -18.63 -22.14 -21.02
CA SER A 510 -19.12 -21.62 -22.31
C SER A 510 -19.25 -20.09 -22.34
N HIS A 511 -19.55 -19.45 -21.21
CA HIS A 511 -19.75 -18.00 -21.15
C HIS A 511 -18.47 -17.22 -20.79
N LEU A 512 -17.60 -17.79 -19.95
CA LEU A 512 -16.31 -17.19 -19.61
C LEU A 512 -15.24 -17.45 -20.67
N GLY A 513 -15.40 -18.48 -21.50
CA GLY A 513 -14.45 -18.81 -22.57
C GLY A 513 -13.20 -19.56 -22.11
N CYS A 514 -13.13 -19.93 -20.82
CA CYS A 514 -12.01 -20.68 -20.24
C CYS A 514 -12.50 -21.62 -19.13
N ASP A 515 -11.61 -22.53 -18.69
CA ASP A 515 -11.84 -23.44 -17.55
C ASP A 515 -10.90 -23.17 -16.37
N THR A 516 -10.22 -22.01 -16.39
CA THR A 516 -9.27 -21.54 -15.39
C THR A 516 -9.97 -20.62 -14.41
N PHE A 517 -10.60 -21.21 -13.40
CA PHE A 517 -11.20 -20.48 -12.28
C PHE A 517 -11.23 -21.39 -11.04
N PRO A 518 -10.95 -20.84 -9.84
CA PRO A 518 -11.06 -21.54 -8.57
C PRO A 518 -12.42 -22.20 -8.39
N ARG A 519 -12.42 -23.42 -7.87
CA ARG A 519 -13.65 -24.13 -7.58
C ARG A 519 -13.56 -25.02 -6.35
N ILE A 520 -14.63 -25.03 -5.57
CA ILE A 520 -14.85 -25.98 -4.48
C ILE A 520 -15.95 -26.93 -4.92
N ARG A 521 -15.60 -28.20 -5.07
CA ARG A 521 -16.52 -29.30 -5.38
C ARG A 521 -16.98 -29.91 -4.07
N VAL A 522 -18.28 -29.87 -3.81
CA VAL A 522 -18.88 -30.43 -2.60
C VAL A 522 -19.48 -31.79 -2.94
N GLY A 523 -19.00 -32.84 -2.28
CA GLY A 523 -19.48 -34.19 -2.52
C GLY A 523 -20.93 -34.36 -2.11
N ILE A 524 -21.72 -34.92 -3.02
CA ILE A 524 -23.14 -35.24 -2.79
C ILE A 524 -23.42 -36.74 -2.81
N GLY A 525 -22.37 -37.55 -2.97
CA GLY A 525 -22.45 -39.00 -3.12
C GLY A 525 -23.14 -39.41 -4.41
N GLY A 526 -22.97 -40.65 -4.83
CA GLY A 526 -23.75 -41.23 -5.91
C GLY A 526 -23.02 -42.39 -6.56
N GLU A 527 -23.31 -43.61 -6.10
CA GLU A 527 -23.17 -44.74 -7.00
C GLU A 527 -24.21 -44.56 -8.10
N LYS A 528 -23.79 -44.60 -9.38
CA LYS A 528 -24.74 -44.74 -10.47
C LYS A 528 -25.42 -46.10 -10.32
N HIS A 529 -26.49 -46.18 -9.54
CA HIS A 529 -27.36 -47.35 -9.54
C HIS A 529 -27.82 -47.56 -11.00
N PRO A 530 -27.68 -48.78 -11.56
CA PRO A 530 -28.07 -49.03 -12.94
C PRO A 530 -29.55 -48.65 -13.16
N GLY A 531 -29.79 -47.61 -13.95
CA GLY A 531 -31.14 -47.14 -14.32
C GLY A 531 -31.67 -45.91 -13.58
N GLN A 532 -30.97 -45.34 -12.60
CA GLN A 532 -31.38 -44.08 -11.97
C GLN A 532 -30.99 -42.88 -12.84
N ASP A 533 -31.95 -42.01 -13.16
CA ASP A 533 -31.65 -40.75 -13.85
C ASP A 533 -30.82 -39.85 -12.92
N LEU A 534 -29.71 -39.34 -13.45
CA LEU A 534 -28.84 -38.41 -12.77
C LEU A 534 -29.60 -37.16 -12.32
N ALA A 535 -30.58 -36.72 -13.12
CA ALA A 535 -31.43 -35.57 -12.79
C ALA A 535 -32.24 -35.80 -11.51
N ASP A 536 -32.86 -36.97 -11.36
CA ASP A 536 -33.66 -37.29 -10.18
C ASP A 536 -32.81 -37.34 -8.91
N TYR A 537 -31.59 -37.88 -9.02
CA TYR A 537 -30.68 -37.98 -7.88
C TYR A 537 -30.24 -36.61 -7.37
N VAL A 538 -29.78 -35.72 -8.26
CA VAL A 538 -29.29 -34.39 -7.85
C VAL A 538 -30.43 -33.49 -7.35
N LEU A 539 -31.66 -33.71 -7.82
CA LEU A 539 -32.85 -33.02 -7.34
C LEU A 539 -33.44 -33.64 -6.05
N GLY A 540 -32.89 -34.74 -5.56
CA GLY A 540 -33.26 -35.34 -4.28
C GLY A 540 -32.61 -34.67 -3.07
N HIS A 541 -33.10 -34.99 -1.86
CA HIS A 541 -32.60 -34.45 -0.59
C HIS A 541 -31.63 -35.40 0.12
N PHE A 542 -30.72 -34.83 0.90
CA PHE A 542 -29.81 -35.56 1.79
C PHE A 542 -30.58 -36.28 2.90
N SER A 543 -30.18 -37.51 3.21
CA SER A 543 -30.61 -38.24 4.42
C SER A 543 -30.06 -37.58 5.70
N GLY A 544 -30.53 -38.00 6.87
CA GLY A 544 -30.10 -37.43 8.16
C GLY A 544 -28.59 -37.51 8.36
N GLU A 545 -27.99 -38.69 8.12
CA GLU A 545 -26.54 -38.90 8.26
C GLU A 545 -25.73 -38.09 7.23
N GLU A 546 -26.24 -37.95 6.00
CA GLU A 546 -25.57 -37.14 4.97
C GLU A 546 -25.62 -35.64 5.28
N LYS A 547 -26.68 -35.16 5.95
CA LYS A 547 -26.79 -33.75 6.36
C LYS A 547 -25.74 -33.37 7.38
N GLU A 548 -25.48 -34.23 8.37
CA GLU A 548 -24.43 -33.97 9.37
C GLU A 548 -23.05 -33.83 8.72
N LYS A 549 -22.71 -34.74 7.80
CA LYS A 549 -21.47 -34.67 7.01
C LYS A 549 -21.42 -33.44 6.12
N LEU A 550 -22.57 -33.04 5.58
CA LEU A 550 -22.66 -31.85 4.75
C LEU A 550 -22.42 -30.58 5.58
N ASP A 551 -23.00 -30.46 6.77
CA ASP A 551 -22.85 -29.28 7.63
C ASP A 551 -21.37 -29.05 7.99
N GLU A 552 -20.64 -30.10 8.36
CA GLU A 552 -19.18 -30.03 8.58
C GLU A 552 -18.43 -29.59 7.31
N ALA A 553 -18.83 -30.12 6.15
CA ALA A 553 -18.23 -29.71 4.89
C ALA A 553 -18.50 -28.24 4.56
N LEU A 554 -19.70 -27.72 4.84
CA LEU A 554 -20.03 -26.31 4.62
C LEU A 554 -19.22 -25.39 5.54
N GLU A 555 -18.90 -25.80 6.78
CA GLU A 555 -17.97 -25.06 7.65
C GLU A 555 -16.55 -25.04 7.07
N ASN A 556 -16.09 -26.15 6.51
CA ASN A 556 -14.81 -26.20 5.83
C ASN A 556 -14.80 -25.39 4.52
N VAL A 557 -15.93 -25.30 3.82
CA VAL A 557 -16.09 -24.41 2.65
C VAL A 557 -15.89 -22.94 3.04
N VAL A 558 -16.40 -22.51 4.20
CA VAL A 558 -16.18 -21.13 4.69
C VAL A 558 -14.68 -20.86 4.84
N LYS A 559 -13.97 -21.69 5.61
CA LYS A 559 -12.53 -21.54 5.86
C LYS A 559 -11.71 -21.61 4.57
N ALA A 560 -12.09 -22.51 3.66
CA ALA A 560 -11.43 -22.63 2.36
C ALA A 560 -11.66 -21.39 1.48
N ALA A 561 -12.88 -20.85 1.48
CA ALA A 561 -13.21 -19.64 0.72
C ALA A 561 -12.51 -18.40 1.28
N GLU A 562 -12.29 -18.31 2.60
CA GLU A 562 -11.46 -17.26 3.22
C GLU A 562 -10.03 -17.31 2.71
N LEU A 563 -9.38 -18.49 2.76
CA LEU A 563 -8.03 -18.67 2.23
C LEU A 563 -7.95 -18.34 0.74
N ILE A 564 -8.93 -18.79 -0.06
CA ILE A 564 -8.97 -18.48 -1.50
C ILE A 564 -9.17 -16.97 -1.74
N ALA A 565 -9.97 -16.30 -0.91
CA ALA A 565 -10.12 -14.85 -0.99
C ALA A 565 -8.81 -14.11 -0.69
N MET A 566 -7.93 -14.68 0.16
CA MET A 566 -6.57 -14.20 0.44
C MET A 566 -5.51 -14.67 -0.57
N ASP A 567 -5.90 -15.28 -1.70
CA ASP A 567 -4.99 -15.87 -2.70
C ASP A 567 -4.16 -17.09 -2.22
N GLU A 568 -4.56 -17.70 -1.11
CA GLU A 568 -3.93 -18.89 -0.52
C GLU A 568 -4.62 -20.20 -0.94
N ILE A 569 -5.01 -20.32 -2.21
CA ILE A 569 -5.72 -21.52 -2.72
C ILE A 569 -4.91 -22.82 -2.58
N ASP A 570 -3.58 -22.75 -2.63
CA ASP A 570 -2.73 -23.93 -2.40
C ASP A 570 -2.86 -24.42 -0.96
N GLU A 571 -2.98 -23.51 0.00
CA GLU A 571 -3.20 -23.87 1.40
C GLU A 571 -4.63 -24.39 1.63
N ALA A 572 -5.63 -23.77 0.99
CA ALA A 572 -7.00 -24.29 1.00
C ALA A 572 -7.04 -25.72 0.45
N MET A 573 -6.32 -25.98 -0.65
CA MET A 573 -6.19 -27.31 -1.24
C MET A 573 -5.52 -28.30 -0.27
N ASN A 574 -4.44 -27.89 0.41
CA ASN A 574 -3.72 -28.76 1.34
C ASN A 574 -4.57 -29.13 2.57
N ARG A 575 -5.30 -28.16 3.13
CA ARG A 575 -6.05 -28.34 4.38
C ARG A 575 -7.41 -29.00 4.18
N TYR A 576 -8.13 -28.61 3.12
CA TYR A 576 -9.55 -28.93 2.99
C TYR A 576 -9.89 -29.80 1.77
N SER A 577 -8.98 -29.98 0.81
CA SER A 577 -9.27 -30.81 -0.38
C SER A 577 -8.86 -32.27 -0.16
N VAL A 578 -9.75 -33.21 -0.48
CA VAL A 578 -9.40 -34.63 -0.50
C VAL A 578 -8.41 -34.97 -1.62
N GLY A 579 -7.39 -35.76 -1.29
CA GLY A 579 -6.44 -36.34 -2.24
C GLY A 579 -7.12 -37.27 -3.27
N LYS A 580 -6.48 -37.54 -4.41
CA LYS A 580 -7.00 -38.51 -5.39
C LYS A 580 -7.03 -39.91 -4.74
N LYS A 581 -8.21 -40.52 -4.54
CA LYS A 581 -8.34 -41.99 -4.43
C LYS A 581 -7.65 -42.58 -5.66
N LYS A 582 -6.57 -43.35 -5.49
CA LYS A 582 -5.98 -44.16 -6.58
C LYS A 582 -7.10 -45.04 -7.12
N ARG A 583 -7.47 -44.90 -8.40
CA ARG A 583 -8.35 -45.87 -9.06
C ARG A 583 -7.67 -47.23 -8.93
N ALA A 584 -8.31 -48.17 -8.24
CA ALA A 584 -7.90 -49.57 -8.29
C ALA A 584 -7.85 -49.98 -9.76
N LYS A 585 -6.71 -50.53 -10.20
CA LYS A 585 -6.60 -51.16 -11.51
C LYS A 585 -7.69 -52.23 -11.56
N LYS A 586 -8.64 -52.08 -12.49
CA LYS A 586 -9.43 -53.23 -12.95
C LYS A 586 -8.42 -54.20 -13.54
N ASN A 587 -8.32 -55.39 -12.95
CA ASN A 587 -7.74 -56.53 -13.62
C ASN A 587 -8.61 -56.80 -14.85
N GLU A 588 -8.05 -56.59 -16.04
CA GLU A 588 -8.55 -57.22 -17.25
C GLU A 588 -7.97 -58.64 -17.24
N GLU A 589 -8.81 -59.62 -16.90
CA GLU A 589 -8.64 -61.00 -17.33
C GLU A 589 -9.26 -61.11 -18.73
N VAL A 590 -8.41 -61.38 -19.72
CA VAL A 590 -8.72 -62.24 -20.87
C VAL A 590 -7.47 -63.08 -21.12
#